data_AF-A0A2N7DNA3-F1
#
_entry.id   AF-A0A2N7DNA3-F1
#
_cell.length_a   1.000
_cell.length_b   1.000
_cell.length_c   1.000
_cell.angle_alpha   90.00
_cell.angle_beta   90.00
_cell.angle_gamma   90.00
#
_symmetry.space_group_name_H-M   'P 1'
#
loop_
_entity.id
_entity.type
_entity.pdbx_description
1 polymer ?
#
loop_
_entity_poly.entity_id
_entity_poly.type
_entity_poly.pdbx_seq_one_letter_code
_entity_poly.pdbx_strand_id
1 'polypeptide(L)' 'MNLIQFLSMQVNQDMSHEDAQILNEELATKAIADIPEKDRSLVADYLATALNMHSVKPDLVPKLDVLLSSLQETA' A
#
# COMPACT_ATOMS: atom_id res chain seq x y z
N MET A 1 -6.19 -9.35 -4.05
CA MET A 1 -5.52 -8.21 -4.71
C MET A 1 -4.02 -8.41 -4.77
N ASN A 2 -3.33 -7.83 -5.77
CA ASN A 2 -1.88 -7.64 -5.74
C ASN A 2 -1.50 -6.22 -6.20
N LEU A 3 -0.24 -5.81 -6.07
CA LEU A 3 0.25 -4.47 -6.38
C LEU A 3 -0.09 -4.09 -7.84
N ILE A 4 0.17 -4.98 -8.80
CA ILE A 4 -0.13 -4.69 -10.22
C ILE A 4 -1.63 -4.51 -10.43
N GLN A 5 -2.45 -5.35 -9.80
CA GLN A 5 -3.90 -5.23 -9.85
C GLN A 5 -4.36 -3.90 -9.25
N PHE A 6 -3.85 -3.54 -8.07
CA PHE A 6 -4.12 -2.27 -7.40
C PHE A 6 -3.76 -1.06 -8.27
N LEU A 7 -2.57 -1.05 -8.86
CA LEU A 7 -2.12 0.02 -9.76
C LEU A 7 -2.93 0.11 -11.06
N SER A 8 -3.59 -0.98 -11.45
CA SER A 8 -4.48 -1.02 -12.61
C SER A 8 -5.95 -0.68 -12.28
N MET A 9 -6.31 -0.55 -11.00
CA MET A 9 -7.67 -0.20 -10.60
C MET A 9 -7.98 1.22 -11.07
N GLN A 10 -9.14 1.38 -11.70
CA GLN A 10 -9.65 2.71 -12.01
C GLN A 10 -10.14 3.38 -10.73
N VAL A 11 -10.11 4.72 -10.70
CA VAL A 11 -10.39 5.60 -9.55
C VAL A 11 -11.76 5.35 -8.85
N ASN A 12 -12.65 4.52 -9.41
CA ASN A 12 -13.98 4.22 -8.88
C ASN A 12 -14.24 2.72 -8.64
N GLN A 13 -13.21 1.86 -8.63
CA GLN A 13 -13.40 0.48 -8.21
C GLN A 13 -13.27 0.36 -6.70
N ASP A 14 -14.36 -0.04 -6.03
CA ASP A 14 -14.33 -0.36 -4.62
C ASP A 14 -13.43 -1.58 -4.38
N MET A 15 -12.50 -1.43 -3.43
CA MET A 15 -11.67 -2.54 -2.96
C MET A 15 -12.34 -3.19 -1.76
N SER A 16 -12.52 -4.51 -1.82
CA SER A 16 -13.08 -5.27 -0.70
C SER A 16 -12.13 -5.28 0.51
N HIS A 17 -12.65 -5.52 1.71
CA HIS A 17 -11.81 -5.67 2.91
C HIS A 17 -10.80 -6.81 2.78
N GLU A 18 -11.18 -7.92 2.14
CA GLU A 18 -10.30 -9.05 1.88
C GLU A 18 -9.18 -8.67 0.91
N ASP A 19 -9.52 -7.95 -0.17
CA ASP A 19 -8.54 -7.45 -1.13
C ASP A 19 -7.56 -6.47 -0.51
N ALA A 20 -8.04 -5.54 0.32
CA ALA A 20 -7.19 -4.61 1.05
C ALA A 20 -6.21 -5.36 1.98
N GLN A 21 -6.69 -6.40 2.65
CA GLN A 21 -5.86 -7.21 3.53
C GLN A 21 -4.77 -7.98 2.76
N ILE A 22 -5.11 -8.57 1.62
CA ILE A 22 -4.14 -9.25 0.75
C ILE A 22 -3.11 -8.24 0.21
N LEU A 23 -3.56 -7.04 -0.19
CA LEU A 23 -2.67 -5.99 -0.66
C LEU A 23 -1.70 -5.54 0.44
N ASN A 24 -2.17 -5.37 1.68
CA ASN A 24 -1.33 -5.03 2.82
C ASN A 24 -0.27 -6.09 3.09
N GLU A 25 -0.64 -7.36 3.01
CA GLU A 25 0.29 -8.48 3.16
C GLU A 25 1.35 -8.49 2.06
N GLU A 26 0.97 -8.23 0.82
CA GLU A 26 1.93 -8.13 -0.26
C GLU A 26 2.86 -6.92 -0.10
N LEU A 27 2.32 -5.73 0.15
CA LEU A 27 3.11 -4.50 0.33
C LEU A 27 4.10 -4.62 1.48
N ALA A 28 3.76 -5.36 2.54
CA ALA A 28 4.66 -5.61 3.66
C ALA A 28 5.90 -6.45 3.27
N THR A 29 5.92 -7.05 2.08
CA THR A 29 7.07 -7.77 1.51
C THR A 29 7.85 -6.96 0.48
N LYS A 30 7.34 -5.79 0.07
CA LYS A 30 7.93 -4.96 -0.99
C LYS A 30 8.89 -3.92 -0.43
N ALA A 31 9.91 -3.64 -1.21
CA ALA A 31 10.74 -2.46 -1.06
C ALA A 31 10.25 -1.35 -2.01
N ILE A 32 10.70 -0.13 -1.78
CA ILE A 32 10.42 1.01 -2.67
C ILE A 32 10.87 0.75 -4.12
N ALA A 33 11.93 -0.04 -4.31
CA ALA A 33 12.43 -0.41 -5.63
C ALA A 33 11.46 -1.31 -6.42
N ASP A 34 10.53 -1.98 -5.75
CA ASP A 34 9.50 -2.81 -6.38
C ASP A 34 8.29 -1.99 -6.86
N ILE A 35 8.21 -0.70 -6.48
CA ILE A 35 7.11 0.19 -6.82
C ILE A 35 7.58 1.20 -7.88
N PRO A 36 6.94 1.24 -9.07
CA PRO A 36 7.27 2.21 -10.09
C PRO A 36 7.16 3.65 -9.57
N GLU A 37 8.13 4.51 -9.89
CA GLU A 37 8.19 5.90 -9.40
C GLU A 37 6.89 6.68 -9.63
N LYS A 38 6.32 6.54 -10.83
CA LYS A 38 5.06 7.19 -11.23
C LYS A 38 3.85 6.81 -10.35
N ASP A 39 3.93 5.68 -9.65
CA ASP A 39 2.84 5.09 -8.88
C ASP A 39 3.10 5.18 -7.35
N ARG A 40 4.26 5.72 -6.93
CA ARG A 40 4.65 5.79 -5.52
C ARG A 40 3.71 6.66 -4.69
N SER A 41 3.22 7.76 -5.25
CA SER A 41 2.24 8.64 -4.58
C SER A 41 0.94 7.90 -4.28
N LEU A 42 0.43 7.13 -5.25
CA LEU A 42 -0.78 6.33 -5.09
C LEU A 42 -0.62 5.28 -3.98
N VAL A 43 0.52 4.59 -3.92
CA VAL A 43 0.78 3.59 -2.87
C VAL A 43 0.95 4.28 -1.50
N ALA A 44 1.60 5.44 -1.45
CA ALA A 44 1.77 6.21 -0.22
C ALA A 44 0.42 6.67 0.35
N ASP A 45 -0.47 7.21 -0.49
CA ASP A 45 -1.80 7.66 -0.10
C ASP A 45 -2.66 6.50 0.42
N TYR A 46 -2.58 5.34 -0.24
CA TYR A 46 -3.23 4.12 0.21
C TYR A 46 -2.73 3.69 1.59
N LEU A 47 -1.41 3.59 1.78
CA LEU A 47 -0.81 3.14 3.04
C LEU A 47 -1.11 4.11 4.19
N ALA A 48 -1.03 5.42 3.94
CA ALA A 48 -1.39 6.44 4.91
C ALA A 48 -2.85 6.28 5.37
N THR A 49 -3.77 6.02 4.43
CA THR A 49 -5.18 5.77 4.73
C THR A 49 -5.37 4.48 5.53
N ALA A 50 -4.77 3.38 5.08
CA ALA A 50 -4.92 2.07 5.72
C ALA A 50 -4.38 2.07 7.17
N LEU A 51 -3.22 2.69 7.41
CA LEU A 51 -2.63 2.82 8.73
C LEU A 51 -3.47 3.73 9.63
N ASN A 52 -3.93 4.88 9.13
CA ASN A 52 -4.79 5.80 9.89
C ASN A 52 -6.14 5.16 10.28
N MET A 53 -6.71 4.33 9.40
CA MET A 53 -7.96 3.63 9.67
C MET A 53 -7.79 2.42 10.60
N HIS A 54 -6.57 2.08 11.02
CA HIS A 54 -6.27 0.90 11.83
C HIS A 54 -6.83 -0.40 11.20
N SER A 55 -6.93 -0.44 9.86
CA SER A 55 -7.49 -1.56 9.10
C SER A 55 -6.44 -2.62 8.73
N VAL A 56 -5.22 -2.47 9.26
CA VAL A 56 -4.04 -3.29 8.99
C VAL A 56 -3.80 -4.22 10.18
N LYS A 57 -3.42 -5.47 9.91
CA LYS A 57 -3.02 -6.40 10.99
C LYS A 57 -1.81 -5.84 11.77
N PRO A 58 -1.80 -5.94 13.11
CA PRO A 58 -0.75 -5.32 13.94
C PRO A 58 0.69 -5.75 13.61
N ASP A 59 0.88 -6.98 13.11
CA ASP A 59 2.18 -7.53 12.71
C ASP A 59 2.72 -6.94 11.40
N LEU A 60 1.85 -6.37 10.56
CA LEU A 60 2.22 -5.73 9.31
C LEU A 60 2.52 -4.23 9.47
N VAL A 61 1.96 -3.58 10.50
CA VAL A 61 2.08 -2.14 10.73
C VAL A 61 3.53 -1.65 10.68
N PRO A 62 4.52 -2.24 11.38
CA PRO A 62 5.89 -1.73 11.35
C PRO A 62 6.53 -1.80 9.96
N LYS A 63 6.20 -2.82 9.17
CA LYS A 63 6.75 -3.00 7.82
C LYS A 63 6.17 -1.99 6.84
N LEU A 64 4.86 -1.76 6.93
CA LEU A 64 4.15 -0.82 6.08
C LEU A 64 4.48 0.64 6.43
N ASP A 65 4.75 0.93 7.69
CA ASP A 65 5.20 2.26 8.14
C ASP A 65 6.60 2.61 7.60
N VAL A 66 7.52 1.63 7.60
CA VAL A 66 8.85 1.78 6.97
C VAL A 66 8.73 2.02 5.46
N LEU A 67 7.85 1.27 4.79
CA LEU A 67 7.61 1.45 3.36
C LEU A 67 7.01 2.84 3.07
N LEU A 68 6.01 3.26 3.85
CA LEU A 68 5.39 4.58 3.73
C LEU A 68 6.42 5.71 3.91
N SER A 69 7.26 5.61 4.94
CA SER A 69 8.34 6.58 5.19
C SER A 69 9.28 6.68 3.99
N SER A 70 9.69 5.53 3.43
CA SER A 70 10.56 5.48 2.25
C SER A 70 9.89 6.12 1.02
N LEU A 71 8.59 5.90 0.84
CA LEU A 71 7.82 6.50 -0.25
C LEU A 71 7.71 8.03 -0.10
N GLN A 72 7.54 8.53 1.12
CA GLN A 72 7.43 9.97 1.40
C GLN A 72 8.77 10.72 1.27
N GLU A 73 9.89 10.07 1.58
CA GLU A 73 11.23 10.66 1.42
C GLU A 73 11.65 10.85 -0.05
N THR A 74 10.99 10.13 -0.97
CA THR A 74 11.33 10.14 -2.41
C THR A 74 10.22 10.68 -3.31
N ALA A 75 9.16 11.25 -2.71
CA ALA A 75 8.04 11.89 -3.40
C ALA A 75 8.31 13.35 -3.76
#